data_AF-A0A6L6E010-F1
#
_entry.id   AF-A0A6L6E010-F1
#
_cell.length_a   1.000
_cell.length_b   1.000
_cell.length_c   1.000
_cell.angle_alpha   90.00
_cell.angle_beta   90.00
_cell.angle_gamma   90.00
#
_symmetry.space_group_name_H-M   'P 1'
#
loop_
_entity.id
_entity.type
_entity.pdbx_description
1 polymer ?
#
loop_
_entity_poly.entity_id
_entity_poly.type
_entity_poly.pdbx_seq_one_letter_code
_entity_poly.pdbx_strand_id
1 'polypeptide(L)'
;MVYAVVTGGGTSGHVIPAIAVCDLLVDAGYSSEQIAYVGSRRGVETSLMARTEYTSEFLPISGLQRSLTIRNIGRNVLLPIRLSRSRIMARRLIRKWKPSVVI
;
A
#
# COMPACT_ATOMS: atom_id res chain seq x y z
N MET A 1 -1.77 17.41 -7.38
CA MET A 1 -1.48 17.39 -5.92
C MET A 1 -2.31 16.25 -5.34
N VAL A 2 -1.72 15.33 -4.58
CA VAL A 2 -2.47 14.20 -4.02
C VAL A 2 -3.19 14.69 -2.75
N TYR A 3 -4.50 14.51 -2.69
CA TYR A 3 -5.33 14.83 -1.54
C TYR A 3 -5.31 13.69 -0.50
N ALA A 4 -5.60 12.46 -0.94
CA ALA A 4 -5.70 11.29 -0.07
C ALA A 4 -4.71 10.20 -0.47
N VAL A 5 -4.11 9.56 0.54
CA VAL A 5 -3.39 8.30 0.36
C VAL A 5 -4.20 7.19 1.02
N VAL A 6 -4.65 6.21 0.24
CA VAL A 6 -5.38 5.04 0.75
C VAL A 6 -4.44 3.86 0.86
N THR A 7 -4.53 3.14 1.97
CA THR A 7 -3.73 1.95 2.27
C THR A 7 -4.62 0.77 2.63
N GLY A 8 -4.03 -0.41 2.69
CA GLY A 8 -4.74 -1.67 2.94
C GLY A 8 -4.18 -2.73 2.01
N GLY A 9 -3.99 -3.97 2.45
CA GLY A 9 -3.30 -4.96 1.61
C GLY A 9 -3.17 -6.33 2.25
N GLY A 10 -2.46 -7.22 1.56
CA GLY A 10 -2.23 -8.60 1.99
C GLY A 10 -3.28 -9.58 1.47
N THR A 11 -4.57 -9.26 1.60
CA THR A 11 -5.69 -10.08 1.09
C THR A 11 -6.73 -9.22 0.39
N SER A 12 -7.59 -9.86 -0.42
CA SER A 12 -8.71 -9.19 -1.10
C SER A 12 -9.65 -8.47 -0.12
N GLY A 13 -9.83 -9.01 1.09
CA GLY A 13 -10.67 -8.41 2.13
C GLY A 13 -10.22 -7.04 2.63
N HIS A 14 -8.99 -6.61 2.34
CA HIS A 14 -8.52 -5.25 2.64
C HIS A 14 -8.38 -4.40 1.37
N VAL A 15 -7.99 -5.01 0.25
CA VAL A 15 -7.79 -4.30 -1.01
C VAL A 15 -9.12 -3.85 -1.63
N ILE A 16 -10.14 -4.70 -1.62
CA ILE A 16 -11.44 -4.35 -2.20
C ILE A 16 -12.10 -3.18 -1.43
N PRO A 17 -12.13 -3.17 -0.09
CA PRO A 17 -12.58 -1.99 0.65
C PRO A 17 -11.72 -0.74 0.38
N ALA A 18 -10.40 -0.88 0.23
CA ALA A 18 -9.55 0.26 -0.10
C ALA A 18 -9.88 0.87 -1.47
N ILE A 19 -10.14 0.03 -2.48
CA ILE A 19 -10.62 0.49 -3.80
C ILE A 19 -11.97 1.19 -3.66
N ALA A 20 -12.91 0.61 -2.91
CA ALA A 20 -14.22 1.24 -2.67
C ALA A 20 -14.09 2.61 -1.98
N VAL A 21 -13.13 2.79 -1.06
CA VAL A 21 -12.84 4.10 -0.46
C VAL A 21 -12.31 5.09 -1.51
N CYS A 22 -11.44 4.65 -2.42
CA CYS A 22 -10.99 5.50 -3.53
C CYS A 22 -12.18 5.92 -4.41
N ASP A 23 -13.05 4.98 -4.78
CA ASP A 23 -14.23 5.25 -5.61
C ASP A 23 -15.18 6.24 -4.92
N LEU A 24 -15.41 6.09 -3.61
CA LEU A 24 -16.21 7.04 -2.83
C LEU A 24 -15.60 8.45 -2.76
N LEU A 25 -14.27 8.56 -2.76
CA LEU A 25 -13.61 9.87 -2.84
C LEU A 25 -13.79 10.50 -4.23
N VAL A 26 -13.78 9.70 -5.29
CA VAL A 26 -14.10 10.17 -6.64
C VAL A 26 -15.54 10.66 -6.72
N ASP A 27 -16.49 9.87 -6.19
CA ASP A 27 -17.90 10.24 -6.12
C ASP A 27 -18.14 11.53 -5.30
N ALA A 28 -17.29 11.79 -4.30
CA ALA A 28 -17.30 13.01 -3.51
C ALA A 28 -16.69 14.24 -4.22
N GLY A 29 -16.18 14.08 -5.45
CA GLY A 29 -15.71 15.17 -6.31
C GLY A 29 -14.19 15.33 -6.38
N TYR A 30 -13.39 14.40 -5.84
CA TYR A 30 -11.94 14.40 -6.04
C TYR A 30 -11.58 13.71 -7.36
N SER A 31 -10.61 14.23 -8.11
CA SER A 31 -10.14 13.53 -9.31
C SER A 31 -9.31 12.30 -8.93
N SER A 32 -9.29 11.26 -9.78
CA SER A 32 -8.54 10.02 -9.50
C SER A 32 -7.03 10.27 -9.37
N GLU A 33 -6.49 11.32 -9.99
CA GLU A 33 -5.09 11.75 -9.84
C GLU A 33 -4.78 12.41 -8.49
N GLN A 34 -5.81 12.84 -7.76
CA GLN A 34 -5.69 13.33 -6.39
C GLN A 34 -5.70 12.19 -5.36
N ILE A 35 -5.89 10.95 -5.79
CA ILE A 35 -5.94 9.78 -4.92
C ILE A 35 -4.76 8.88 -5.25
N ALA A 36 -3.98 8.53 -4.23
CA ALA A 36 -2.90 7.59 -4.38
C ALA A 36 -3.11 6.39 -3.47
N TYR A 37 -2.77 5.20 -3.94
CA TYR A 37 -2.83 3.98 -3.16
C TYR A 37 -1.42 3.50 -2.81
N VAL A 38 -1.23 3.03 -1.58
CA VAL A 38 0.04 2.44 -1.13
C VAL A 38 -0.18 1.07 -0.53
N GLY A 39 0.40 0.04 -1.16
CA GLY A 39 0.29 -1.36 -0.77
C GLY A 39 1.64 -2.07 -0.62
N SER A 40 1.62 -3.40 -0.52
CA SER A 40 2.84 -4.22 -0.54
C SER A 40 3.07 -4.84 -1.92
N ARG A 41 4.33 -5.13 -2.25
CA ARG A 41 4.66 -5.83 -3.52
C ARG A 41 4.18 -7.29 -3.58
N ARG A 42 3.71 -7.85 -2.46
CA ARG A 42 3.64 -9.29 -2.27
C ARG A 42 2.21 -9.83 -2.17
N GLY A 43 1.22 -8.97 -1.98
CA GLY A 43 -0.18 -9.38 -1.93
C GLY A 43 -0.92 -9.16 -3.24
N VAL A 44 -2.22 -9.46 -3.23
CA VAL A 44 -3.13 -9.35 -4.39
C VAL A 44 -3.33 -7.89 -4.85
N GLU A 45 -2.92 -6.93 -4.02
CA GLU A 45 -3.02 -5.50 -4.31
C GLU A 45 -2.40 -5.09 -5.64
N THR A 46 -1.25 -5.65 -6.02
CA THR A 46 -0.57 -5.26 -7.28
C THR A 46 -1.42 -5.58 -8.50
N SER A 47 -2.05 -6.75 -8.51
CA SER A 47 -2.90 -7.21 -9.62
C SER A 47 -4.26 -6.51 -9.65
N LEU A 48 -4.82 -6.21 -8.48
CA LEU A 48 -6.12 -5.53 -8.37
C LEU A 48 -5.98 -4.04 -8.74
N MET A 49 -4.99 -3.34 -8.19
CA MET A 49 -4.77 -1.93 -8.46
C MET A 49 -4.31 -1.65 -9.90
N ALA A 50 -3.60 -2.59 -10.54
CA ALA A 50 -3.23 -2.46 -11.95
C ALA A 50 -4.44 -2.40 -12.91
N ARG A 51 -5.64 -2.78 -12.45
CA ARG A 51 -6.90 -2.70 -13.20
C ARG A 51 -7.69 -1.43 -12.89
N THR A 52 -7.14 -0.54 -12.07
CA THR A 52 -7.75 0.73 -11.69
C THR A 52 -6.97 1.90 -12.29
N GLU A 53 -7.56 3.09 -12.26
CA GLU A 53 -6.95 4.34 -12.70
C GLU A 53 -6.11 5.03 -11.62
N TYR A 54 -6.13 4.53 -10.38
CA TYR A 54 -5.45 5.16 -9.25
C TYR A 54 -3.93 5.01 -9.31
N THR A 55 -3.22 6.08 -8.96
CA THR A 55 -1.76 6.02 -8.80
C THR A 55 -1.41 5.08 -7.66
N SER A 56 -0.72 3.97 -7.95
CA SER A 56 -0.39 2.95 -6.94
C SER A 56 1.13 2.80 -6.74
N GLU A 57 1.57 2.78 -5.48
CA GLU A 57 2.96 2.52 -5.09
C GLU A 57 3.08 1.31 -4.16
N PHE A 58 4.10 0.47 -4.36
CA PHE A 58 4.23 -0.80 -3.64
C PHE A 58 5.52 -0.91 -2.85
N LEU A 59 5.38 -1.00 -1.53
CA LEU A 59 6.48 -1.09 -0.60
C LEU A 59 7.05 -2.53 -0.53
N PRO A 60 8.37 -2.69 -0.40
CA PRO A 60 9.03 -4.00 -0.31
C PRO A 60 8.91 -4.58 1.11
N ILE A 61 7.70 -4.64 1.66
CA ILE A 61 7.39 -5.21 2.96
C ILE A 61 6.69 -6.57 2.80
N SER A 62 6.86 -7.43 3.80
CA SER A 62 6.17 -8.70 3.89
C SER A 62 5.71 -8.92 5.32
N GLY A 63 4.54 -9.54 5.51
CA GLY A 63 4.07 -9.90 6.84
C GLY A 63 5.00 -10.87 7.57
N LEU A 64 4.98 -10.82 8.89
CA LEU A 64 5.68 -11.74 9.78
C LEU A 64 5.17 -13.17 9.52
N GLN A 65 6.09 -14.10 9.25
CA GLN A 65 5.72 -15.49 9.02
C GLN A 65 5.58 -16.20 10.37
N ARG A 66 4.39 -16.74 10.66
CA ARG A 66 4.07 -17.43 11.93
C ARG A 66 4.62 -18.85 12.00
N SER A 67 4.93 -19.47 10.86
CA SER A 67 5.46 -20.83 10.79
C SER A 67 6.99 -20.84 10.96
N LEU A 68 7.50 -21.75 11.81
CA LEU A 68 8.92 -21.88 12.19
C LEU A 68 9.76 -22.70 11.18
N THR A 69 9.37 -22.78 9.91
CA THR A 69 10.20 -23.40 8.88
C THR A 69 11.49 -22.58 8.67
N ILE A 70 12.63 -23.24 8.40
CA ILE A 70 13.94 -22.59 8.14
C ILE A 70 13.82 -21.44 7.11
N ARG A 71 13.04 -21.64 6.05
CA ARG A 71 12.73 -20.62 5.04
C ARG A 71 12.04 -19.38 5.61
N ASN A 72 11.12 -19.57 6.55
CA ASN A 72 10.35 -18.49 7.18
C ASN A 72 11.16 -17.76 8.23
N ILE A 73 12.04 -18.46 8.95
CA ILE A 73 13.02 -17.85 9.86
C ILE A 73 13.95 -16.92 9.08
N GLY A 74 14.53 -17.39 7.96
CA GLY A 74 15.35 -16.54 7.10
C GLY A 74 14.60 -15.31 6.54
N ARG A 75 13.31 -15.47 6.21
CA ARG A 75 12.45 -14.33 5.83
C ARG A 75 12.24 -13.36 6.98
N ASN A 76 12.04 -13.85 8.19
CA ASN A 76 11.82 -13.05 9.39
C ASN A 76 13.08 -12.26 9.77
N VAL A 77 14.28 -12.83 9.61
CA VAL A 77 15.56 -12.13 9.82
C VAL A 77 15.73 -10.93 8.87
N LEU A 78 15.21 -11.02 7.64
CA LEU A 78 15.25 -9.92 6.67
C LEU A 78 14.16 -8.86 6.89
N LEU A 79 13.18 -9.10 7.78
CA LEU A 79 12.07 -8.17 8.01
C LEU A 79 12.51 -6.81 8.55
N PRO A 80 13.41 -6.67 9.53
CA PRO A 80 13.84 -5.36 10.02
C PRO A 80 14.43 -4.49 8.90
N ILE A 81 15.21 -5.08 7.99
CA ILE A 81 15.80 -4.39 6.84
C ILE A 81 14.70 -3.95 5.87
N ARG A 82 13.76 -4.85 5.54
CA ARG A 82 12.63 -4.55 4.65
C ARG A 82 11.70 -3.49 5.23
N LEU A 83 11.42 -3.54 6.52
CA LEU A 83 10.63 -2.57 7.26
C LEU A 83 11.29 -1.20 7.24
N SER A 84 12.60 -1.15 7.50
CA SER A 84 13.37 0.11 7.48
C SER A 84 13.37 0.75 6.09
N ARG A 85 13.61 -0.05 5.04
CA ARG A 85 13.51 0.42 3.65
C ARG A 85 12.11 0.91 3.30
N SER A 86 11.07 0.15 3.66
CA SER A 86 9.68 0.51 3.42
C SER A 86 9.28 1.78 4.14
N ARG A 87 9.75 1.99 5.38
CA ARG A 87 9.54 3.22 6.14
C ARG A 87 10.19 4.44 5.48
N ILE A 88 11.41 4.29 4.94
CA ILE A 88 12.08 5.37 4.20
C ILE A 88 11.30 5.70 2.93
N MET A 89 10.86 4.69 2.18
CA MET A 89 10.05 4.87 0.97
C MET A 89 8.70 5.55 1.27
N ALA A 90 7.96 5.06 2.26
CA ALA A 90 6.70 5.67 2.68
C ALA A 90 6.89 7.14 3.08
N ARG A 91 7.94 7.46 3.85
CA ARG A 91 8.29 8.85 4.19
C ARG A 91 8.58 9.70 2.95
N ARG A 92 9.25 9.16 1.93
CA ARG A 92 9.50 9.88 0.68
C ARG A 92 8.20 10.15 -0.08
N LEU A 93 7.30 9.17 -0.15
CA LEU A 93 5.99 9.32 -0.80
C LEU A 93 5.15 10.39 -0.10
N ILE A 94 5.02 10.33 1.23
CA ILE A 94 4.27 11.33 2.01
C ILE A 94 4.86 12.73 1.80
N ARG A 95 6.19 12.89 1.79
CA ARG A 95 6.83 14.20 1.54
C ARG A 95 6.65 14.69 0.09
N LYS A 96 6.65 13.78 -0.88
CA LYS A 96 6.46 14.09 -2.30
C LYS A 96 5.03 14.56 -2.57
N TRP A 97 4.06 13.82 -2.04
CA TRP A 97 2.64 14.02 -2.30
C TRP A 97 2.00 15.07 -1.39
N LYS A 98 2.50 15.20 -0.15
CA LYS A 98 1.94 16.06 0.90
C LYS A 98 0.42 15.91 1.03
N PRO A 99 -0.08 14.67 1.23
CA PRO A 99 -1.51 14.42 1.29
C PRO A 99 -2.14 15.11 2.51
N SER A 100 -3.40 15.49 2.37
CA SER A 100 -4.21 16.02 3.47
C SER A 100 -4.65 14.92 4.43
N VAL A 101 -4.83 13.69 3.93
CA VAL A 101 -5.28 12.54 4.72
C VAL A 101 -4.59 11.24 4.26
N VAL A 102 -4.37 10.33 5.22
CA VAL A 102 -3.96 8.95 4.97
C VAL A 102 -5.01 8.03 5.58
N ILE A 103 -5.50 7.07 4.80
CA ILE A 103 -6.55 6.11 5.18
C ILE A 103 -5.93 4.71 5.27
#